data_AF-A0A5H2Y042-F1
#
_entry.id   AF-A0A5H2Y042-F1
#
_cell.length_a   1.000
_cell.length_b   1.000
_cell.length_c   1.000
_cell.angle_alpha   90.00
_cell.angle_beta   90.00
_cell.angle_gamma   90.00
#
_symmetry.space_group_name_H-M   'P 1'
#
loop_
_entity.id
_entity.type
_entity.pdbx_description
1 polymer ?
#
loop_
_entity_poly.entity_id
_entity_poly.type
_entity_poly.pdbx_seq_one_letter_code
_entity_poly.pdbx_strand_id
1 'polypeptide(L)'
;MPHRFNLIKDTSKSVSVFLDVVPDFRLDKDLDPSVYMQKHWSAFYKVHPESSNSINGTFFELLFSTVLINKGILPFYYQAKAAFVPNVEYDILINTEEVGPICISLKTTLRERYKQADLEALVLKNVHRRSLAYLVTSDDIKNINKKIENGEIVSIDKAYNIDNIDELVSDLKNYKIVEPEMVRTISGKEIT
;
A
#
# COMPACT_ATOMS: atom_id res chain seq x y z
N MET A 1 3.69 -15.81 11.09
CA MET A 1 5.01 -15.14 11.03
C MET A 1 5.19 -14.43 9.68
N PRO A 2 5.44 -13.11 9.69
CA PRO A 2 5.68 -12.28 8.49
C PRO A 2 6.77 -12.83 7.56
N HIS A 3 7.73 -13.60 8.10
CA HIS A 3 8.80 -14.25 7.33
C HIS A 3 8.31 -15.25 6.27
N ARG A 4 7.10 -15.82 6.40
CA ARG A 4 6.57 -16.77 5.40
C ARG A 4 6.06 -16.08 4.12
N PHE A 5 5.97 -14.75 4.13
CA PHE A 5 5.46 -13.96 3.02
C PHE A 5 6.51 -13.03 2.39
N ASN A 6 7.80 -13.19 2.73
CA ASN A 6 8.91 -12.36 2.23
C ASN A 6 8.70 -10.84 2.39
N LEU A 7 7.86 -10.40 3.34
CA LEU A 7 7.52 -8.98 3.47
C LEU A 7 8.74 -8.12 3.83
N ILE A 8 9.65 -8.58 4.70
CA ILE A 8 10.93 -7.91 5.00
C ILE A 8 12.00 -8.96 5.34
N LYS A 9 13.29 -8.65 5.08
CA LYS A 9 14.43 -9.45 5.55
C LYS A 9 14.42 -9.57 7.08
N ASP A 10 14.46 -10.80 7.58
CA ASP A 10 14.23 -11.21 8.99
C ASP A 10 15.05 -10.50 10.08
N THR A 11 16.07 -9.71 9.74
CA THR A 11 17.04 -9.15 10.70
C THR A 11 16.92 -7.65 10.95
N SER A 12 15.90 -6.96 10.41
CA SER A 12 15.77 -5.51 10.60
C SER A 12 15.12 -5.13 11.94
N LYS A 13 15.53 -4.00 12.53
CA LYS A 13 14.92 -3.44 13.74
C LYS A 13 13.41 -3.19 13.57
N SER A 14 12.95 -2.84 12.38
CA SER A 14 11.52 -2.64 12.11
C SER A 14 10.73 -3.93 12.19
N VAL A 15 11.32 -5.07 11.81
CA VAL A 15 10.69 -6.40 11.93
C VAL A 15 10.58 -6.81 13.40
N SER A 16 11.63 -6.60 14.20
CA SER A 16 11.54 -6.92 15.64
C SER A 16 10.45 -6.10 16.31
N VAL A 17 10.41 -4.79 16.03
CA VAL A 17 9.36 -3.89 16.52
C VAL A 17 7.96 -4.33 16.06
N PHE A 18 7.81 -4.77 14.82
CA PHE A 18 6.53 -5.29 14.35
C PHE A 18 6.11 -6.55 15.12
N LEU A 19 7.03 -7.48 15.33
CA LEU A 19 6.78 -8.75 16.02
C LEU A 19 6.51 -8.57 17.51
N ASP A 20 7.06 -7.54 18.15
CA ASP A 20 6.76 -7.19 19.55
C ASP A 20 5.28 -6.83 19.75
N VAL A 21 4.63 -6.28 18.72
CA VAL A 21 3.22 -5.84 18.75
C VAL A 21 2.29 -6.86 18.11
N VAL A 22 2.73 -7.51 17.02
CA VAL A 22 1.93 -8.45 16.23
C VAL A 22 2.72 -9.76 16.03
N PRO A 23 2.89 -10.60 17.08
CA PRO A 23 3.67 -11.84 16.98
C PRO A 23 3.09 -12.82 15.96
N ASP A 24 1.75 -12.92 15.93
CA ASP A 24 1.02 -13.67 14.90
C ASP A 24 -0.23 -12.91 14.45
N PHE A 25 -0.11 -12.24 13.30
CA PHE A 25 -1.18 -11.46 12.69
C PHE A 25 -2.42 -12.28 12.31
N ARG A 26 -2.33 -13.61 12.30
CA ARG A 26 -3.46 -14.50 11.94
C ARG A 26 -4.45 -14.70 13.07
N LEU A 27 -4.05 -14.43 14.32
CA LEU A 27 -4.94 -14.55 15.47
C LEU A 27 -6.14 -13.60 15.36
N ASP A 28 -5.93 -12.47 14.70
CA ASP A 28 -6.91 -11.42 14.51
C ASP A 28 -7.42 -11.33 13.05
N LYS A 29 -7.26 -12.39 12.25
CA LYS A 29 -7.62 -12.38 10.81
C LYS A 29 -9.10 -12.10 10.53
N ASP A 30 -9.96 -12.47 11.49
CA ASP A 30 -11.42 -12.35 11.37
C ASP A 30 -11.93 -10.96 11.79
N LEU A 31 -11.07 -10.10 12.37
CA LEU A 31 -11.43 -8.70 12.65
C LEU A 31 -11.65 -7.91 11.37
N ASP A 32 -12.55 -6.93 11.40
CA ASP A 32 -12.67 -5.96 10.32
C ASP A 32 -11.35 -5.19 10.12
N PRO A 33 -10.95 -4.88 8.87
CA PRO A 33 -9.71 -4.16 8.57
C PRO A 33 -9.46 -2.91 9.43
N SER A 34 -10.47 -2.07 9.63
CA SER A 34 -10.37 -0.86 10.45
C SER A 34 -10.08 -1.20 11.91
N VAL A 35 -10.85 -2.12 12.50
CA VAL A 35 -10.68 -2.60 13.87
C VAL A 35 -9.30 -3.21 14.08
N TYR A 36 -8.85 -4.04 13.14
CA TYR A 36 -7.53 -4.65 13.14
C TYR A 36 -6.43 -3.59 13.16
N MET A 37 -6.49 -2.63 12.22
CA MET A 37 -5.48 -1.58 12.11
C MET A 37 -5.48 -0.67 13.35
N GLN A 38 -6.64 -0.22 13.84
CA GLN A 38 -6.73 0.60 15.04
C GLN A 38 -6.15 -0.10 16.27
N LYS A 39 -6.48 -1.38 16.47
CA LYS A 39 -6.02 -2.20 17.60
C LYS A 39 -4.48 -2.23 17.64
N HIS A 40 -3.86 -2.63 16.53
CA HIS A 40 -2.42 -2.83 16.51
C HIS A 40 -1.64 -1.51 16.36
N TRP A 41 -2.17 -0.52 15.66
CA TRP A 41 -1.57 0.81 15.58
C TRP A 41 -1.55 1.51 16.95
N SER A 42 -2.63 1.37 17.73
CA SER A 42 -2.67 1.90 19.09
C SER A 42 -1.76 1.13 20.05
N ALA A 43 -1.66 -0.20 19.89
CA ALA A 43 -0.73 -1.01 20.68
C ALA A 43 0.73 -0.66 20.40
N PHE A 44 1.07 -0.37 19.14
CA PHE A 44 2.42 0.02 18.74
C PHE A 44 2.95 1.22 19.51
N TYR A 45 2.17 2.31 19.63
CA TYR A 45 2.59 3.48 20.41
C TYR A 45 2.68 3.23 21.92
N LYS A 46 1.99 2.22 22.45
CA LYS A 46 2.12 1.82 23.86
C LYS A 46 3.39 1.03 24.12
N VAL A 47 3.76 0.14 23.20
CA VAL A 47 4.95 -0.72 23.34
C VAL A 47 6.23 0.04 22.96
N HIS A 48 6.15 0.92 21.95
CA HIS A 48 7.28 1.70 21.44
C HIS A 48 6.96 3.21 21.38
N PRO A 49 6.80 3.88 22.54
CA PRO A 49 6.45 5.31 22.60
C PRO A 49 7.50 6.23 21.97
N GLU A 50 8.79 5.85 22.05
CA GLU A 50 9.93 6.61 21.53
C GLU A 50 10.32 6.18 20.09
N SER A 51 9.35 5.70 19.32
CA SER A 51 9.59 5.20 17.95
C SER A 51 9.87 6.35 16.97
N SER A 52 10.82 6.13 16.06
CA SER A 52 11.18 7.13 15.04
C SER A 52 10.20 7.12 13.86
N ASN A 53 10.05 8.26 13.17
CA ASN A 53 9.20 8.37 11.98
C ASN A 53 9.43 7.26 10.92
N SER A 54 10.68 6.84 10.72
CA SER A 54 11.03 5.76 9.80
C SER A 54 10.45 4.41 10.25
N ILE A 55 10.62 4.06 11.53
CA ILE A 55 10.04 2.85 12.12
C ILE A 55 8.51 2.90 12.05
N ASN A 56 7.90 4.05 12.30
CA ASN A 56 6.45 4.21 12.27
C ASN A 56 5.90 3.98 10.86
N GLY A 57 6.60 4.49 9.84
CA GLY A 57 6.27 4.24 8.44
C GLY A 57 6.33 2.74 8.10
N THR A 58 7.45 2.09 8.38
CA THR A 58 7.60 0.65 8.11
C THR A 58 6.60 -0.20 8.89
N PHE A 59 6.32 0.12 10.15
CA PHE A 59 5.31 -0.60 10.93
C PHE A 59 3.93 -0.46 10.28
N PHE A 60 3.56 0.75 9.86
CA PHE A 60 2.28 1.01 9.21
C PHE A 60 2.14 0.24 7.89
N GLU A 61 3.21 0.23 7.09
CA GLU A 61 3.29 -0.54 5.84
C GLU A 61 3.10 -2.05 6.06
N LEU A 62 3.82 -2.62 7.03
CA LEU A 62 3.69 -4.01 7.42
C LEU A 62 2.27 -4.33 7.92
N LEU A 63 1.71 -3.46 8.75
CA LEU A 63 0.38 -3.64 9.32
C LEU A 63 -0.67 -3.71 8.22
N PHE A 64 -0.66 -2.76 7.28
CA PHE A 64 -1.56 -2.80 6.13
C PHE A 64 -1.32 -4.03 5.24
N SER A 65 -0.07 -4.42 5.02
CA SER A 65 0.27 -5.64 4.27
C SER A 65 -0.36 -6.89 4.91
N THR A 66 -0.37 -6.99 6.25
CA THR A 66 -1.04 -8.10 6.94
C THR A 66 -2.57 -8.07 6.82
N VAL A 67 -3.18 -6.90 6.67
CA VAL A 67 -4.62 -6.77 6.33
C VAL A 67 -4.88 -7.41 4.97
N LEU A 68 -4.10 -7.06 3.95
CA LEU A 68 -4.26 -7.62 2.61
C LEU A 68 -4.16 -9.15 2.62
N ILE A 69 -3.16 -9.70 3.33
CA ILE A 69 -2.98 -11.15 3.49
C ILE A 69 -4.18 -11.78 4.19
N ASN A 70 -4.60 -11.24 5.35
CA ASN A 70 -5.71 -11.79 6.12
C ASN A 70 -7.04 -11.75 5.35
N LYS A 71 -7.19 -10.80 4.42
CA LYS A 71 -8.40 -10.66 3.60
C LYS A 71 -8.31 -11.32 2.23
N GLY A 72 -7.23 -12.06 1.96
CA GLY A 72 -7.05 -12.81 0.72
C GLY A 72 -6.81 -11.94 -0.51
N ILE A 73 -6.39 -10.69 -0.32
CA ILE A 73 -6.03 -9.77 -1.40
C ILE A 73 -4.60 -10.12 -1.82
N LEU A 74 -4.46 -11.09 -2.71
CA LEU A 74 -3.20 -11.65 -3.19
C LEU A 74 -3.30 -12.01 -4.68
N PRO A 75 -2.19 -11.98 -5.43
CA PRO A 75 -0.88 -11.45 -5.03
C PRO A 75 -0.86 -9.91 -4.94
N PHE A 76 0.01 -9.38 -4.07
CA PHE A 76 0.45 -7.99 -4.11
C PHE A 76 1.97 -7.93 -4.01
N TYR A 77 2.55 -6.82 -4.43
CA TYR A 77 3.98 -6.59 -4.47
C TYR A 77 4.32 -5.43 -3.53
N TYR A 78 5.12 -5.72 -2.50
CA TYR A 78 5.57 -4.75 -1.50
C TYR A 78 6.87 -4.07 -1.94
N GLN A 79 6.97 -2.74 -1.78
CA GLN A 79 8.15 -1.94 -2.17
C GLN A 79 8.63 -2.26 -3.59
N ALA A 80 7.70 -2.21 -4.53
CA ALA A 80 7.86 -2.78 -5.86
C ALA A 80 8.03 -1.69 -6.93
N LYS A 81 8.74 -2.06 -8.00
CA LYS A 81 8.91 -1.22 -9.20
C LYS A 81 8.07 -1.77 -10.33
N ALA A 82 7.24 -0.92 -10.93
CA ALA A 82 6.51 -1.29 -12.13
C ALA A 82 7.43 -1.26 -13.36
N ALA A 83 7.25 -2.20 -14.29
CA ALA A 83 8.01 -2.22 -15.53
C ALA A 83 7.75 -0.94 -16.33
N PHE A 84 8.80 -0.40 -16.97
CA PHE A 84 8.75 0.85 -17.76
C PHE A 84 8.38 2.12 -16.99
N VAL A 85 8.19 2.04 -15.67
CA VAL A 85 8.01 3.19 -14.79
C VAL A 85 9.37 3.51 -14.14
N PRO A 86 10.11 4.51 -14.63
CA PRO A 86 11.44 4.79 -14.11
C PRO A 86 11.37 5.46 -12.74
N ASN A 87 12.32 5.10 -11.86
CA ASN A 87 12.63 5.84 -10.62
C ASN A 87 11.48 5.99 -9.62
N VAL A 88 10.48 5.10 -9.65
CA VAL A 88 9.43 5.04 -8.64
C VAL A 88 9.42 3.66 -7.99
N GLU A 89 9.38 3.65 -6.66
CA GLU A 89 9.20 2.47 -5.84
C GLU A 89 7.89 2.66 -5.07
N TYR A 90 6.94 1.78 -5.32
CA TYR A 90 5.59 1.87 -4.77
C TYR A 90 5.50 1.03 -3.51
N ASP A 91 4.88 1.58 -2.45
CA ASP A 91 4.70 0.88 -1.17
C ASP A 91 3.96 -0.46 -1.38
N ILE A 92 2.85 -0.44 -2.12
CA ILE A 92 2.11 -1.64 -2.56
C ILE A 92 1.66 -1.48 -4.03
N LEU A 93 1.86 -2.53 -4.82
CA LEU A 93 1.26 -2.71 -6.15
C LEU A 93 0.40 -3.98 -6.21
N ILE A 94 -0.80 -3.86 -6.75
CA ILE A 94 -1.74 -4.98 -6.99
C ILE A 94 -2.07 -4.98 -8.47
N ASN A 95 -1.81 -6.06 -9.20
CA ASN A 95 -2.16 -6.13 -10.61
C ASN A 95 -3.56 -6.73 -10.81
N THR A 96 -4.40 -6.08 -11.63
CA THR A 96 -5.79 -6.45 -11.88
C THR A 96 -6.08 -6.49 -13.38
N GLU A 97 -7.06 -7.29 -13.80
CA GLU A 97 -7.44 -7.38 -15.23
C GLU A 97 -8.19 -6.13 -15.71
N GLU A 98 -9.02 -5.55 -14.84
CA GLU A 98 -9.98 -4.52 -15.21
C GLU A 98 -9.31 -3.16 -15.38
N VAL A 99 -8.47 -2.77 -14.43
CA VAL A 99 -7.85 -1.43 -14.35
C VAL A 99 -6.33 -1.47 -14.48
N GLY A 100 -5.73 -2.66 -14.57
CA GLY A 100 -4.28 -2.82 -14.57
C GLY A 100 -3.71 -2.71 -13.15
N PRO A 101 -2.51 -2.13 -12.96
CA PRO A 101 -1.94 -1.99 -11.63
C PRO A 101 -2.72 -0.98 -10.78
N ILE A 102 -2.95 -1.32 -9.53
CA ILE A 102 -3.42 -0.43 -8.47
C ILE A 102 -2.23 -0.15 -7.57
N CYS A 103 -1.79 1.10 -7.45
CA CYS A 103 -0.78 1.50 -6.47
C CYS A 103 -1.44 2.02 -5.19
N ILE A 104 -0.92 1.61 -4.05
CA ILE A 104 -1.36 2.11 -2.74
C ILE A 104 -0.15 2.73 -2.06
N SER A 105 -0.21 4.05 -1.86
CA SER A 105 0.77 4.81 -1.09
C SER A 105 0.39 4.78 0.38
N LEU A 106 1.33 4.44 1.26
CA LEU A 106 1.14 4.33 2.70
C LEU A 106 1.90 5.47 3.39
N LYS A 107 1.18 6.32 4.14
CA LYS A 107 1.79 7.48 4.81
C LYS A 107 1.17 7.66 6.18
N THR A 108 1.95 7.59 7.26
CA THR A 108 1.43 7.80 8.63
C THR A 108 0.93 9.22 8.86
N THR A 109 1.61 10.21 8.28
CA THR A 109 1.23 11.62 8.30
C THR A 109 1.19 12.16 6.88
N LEU A 110 0.28 13.08 6.59
CA LEU A 110 0.10 13.57 5.22
C LEU A 110 0.98 14.77 4.90
N ARG A 111 0.92 15.84 5.71
CA ARG A 111 1.59 17.14 5.45
C ARG A 111 1.60 17.48 3.94
N GLU A 112 2.72 17.83 3.34
CA GLU A 112 2.89 17.98 1.89
C GLU A 112 3.24 16.67 1.16
N ARG A 113 3.45 15.57 1.88
CA ARG A 113 3.94 14.28 1.33
C ARG A 113 2.91 13.59 0.44
N TYR A 114 1.63 13.94 0.55
CA TYR A 114 0.63 13.49 -0.42
C TYR A 114 0.97 13.94 -1.85
N LYS A 115 1.72 15.04 -2.02
CA LYS A 115 2.18 15.50 -3.35
C LYS A 115 3.16 14.52 -3.99
N GLN A 116 3.98 13.84 -3.19
CA GLN A 116 4.86 12.80 -3.68
C GLN A 116 4.04 11.59 -4.16
N ALA A 117 3.08 11.14 -3.35
CA ALA A 117 2.18 10.05 -3.75
C ALA A 117 1.40 10.40 -5.04
N ASP A 118 0.98 11.65 -5.20
CA ASP A 118 0.31 12.12 -6.42
C ASP A 118 1.25 12.09 -7.64
N LEU A 119 2.51 12.49 -7.48
CA LEU A 119 3.51 12.40 -8.52
C LEU A 119 3.80 10.95 -8.91
N GLU A 120 3.98 10.05 -7.94
CA GLU A 120 4.23 8.62 -8.17
C GLU A 120 3.06 7.96 -8.91
N ALA A 121 1.82 8.32 -8.52
CA ALA A 121 0.59 7.90 -9.20
C ALA A 121 0.52 8.44 -10.64
N LEU A 122 0.91 9.69 -10.86
CA LEU A 122 0.96 10.29 -12.20
C LEU A 122 1.92 9.53 -13.12
N VAL A 123 3.11 9.17 -12.62
CA VAL A 123 4.09 8.40 -13.39
C VAL A 123 3.54 7.01 -13.73
N LEU A 124 2.83 6.35 -12.79
CA LEU A 124 2.18 5.07 -13.07
C LEU A 124 1.13 5.21 -14.18
N LYS A 125 0.23 6.20 -14.04
CA LYS A 125 -0.85 6.47 -14.99
C LYS A 125 -0.34 6.87 -16.38
N ASN A 126 0.89 7.36 -16.50
CA ASN A 126 1.50 7.63 -17.80
C ASN A 126 1.87 6.36 -18.58
N VAL A 127 2.16 5.26 -17.89
CA VAL A 127 2.43 3.95 -18.49
C VAL A 127 1.16 3.10 -18.54
N HIS A 128 0.40 3.09 -17.45
CA HIS A 128 -0.81 2.31 -17.27
C HIS A 128 -2.02 3.24 -17.14
N ARG A 129 -2.56 3.73 -18.26
CA ARG A 129 -3.59 4.79 -18.29
C ARG A 129 -4.86 4.52 -17.46
N ARG A 130 -5.18 3.25 -17.20
CA ARG A 130 -6.36 2.84 -16.42
C ARG A 130 -6.04 2.56 -14.95
N SER A 131 -4.76 2.60 -14.53
CA SER A 131 -4.34 2.26 -13.17
C SER A 131 -5.05 3.11 -12.14
N LEU A 132 -5.33 2.53 -10.97
CA LEU A 132 -5.85 3.27 -9.83
C LEU A 132 -4.74 3.58 -8.83
N ALA A 133 -4.89 4.67 -8.11
CA ALA A 133 -3.97 5.12 -7.09
C ALA A 133 -4.72 5.50 -5.82
N TYR A 134 -4.40 4.84 -4.72
CA TYR A 134 -4.98 5.10 -3.41
C TYR A 134 -3.92 5.59 -2.42
N LEU A 135 -4.33 6.46 -1.51
CA LEU A 135 -3.51 6.92 -0.39
C LEU A 135 -4.11 6.43 0.92
N VAL A 136 -3.36 5.67 1.70
CA VAL A 136 -3.78 5.19 3.01
C VAL A 136 -2.96 5.86 4.10
N THR A 137 -3.63 6.36 5.14
CA THR A 137 -2.99 7.11 6.22
C THR A 137 -3.64 6.89 7.58
N SER A 138 -2.92 7.26 8.65
CA SER A 138 -3.50 7.44 9.99
C SER A 138 -3.95 8.87 10.26
N ASP A 139 -3.70 9.80 9.34
CA ASP A 139 -4.00 11.25 9.46
C ASP A 139 -5.39 11.59 8.88
N ASP A 140 -5.90 12.80 9.15
CA ASP A 140 -7.21 13.22 8.63
C ASP A 140 -7.18 13.39 7.10
N ILE A 141 -8.08 12.69 6.42
CA ILE A 141 -8.19 12.65 4.96
C ILE A 141 -9.21 13.65 4.39
N LYS A 142 -10.02 14.33 5.22
CA LYS A 142 -11.12 15.20 4.72
C LYS A 142 -10.63 16.26 3.74
N ASN A 143 -9.55 16.95 4.08
CA ASN A 143 -8.96 17.97 3.21
C ASN A 143 -8.35 17.37 1.94
N ILE A 144 -7.80 16.15 2.01
CA ILE A 144 -7.22 15.47 0.85
C ILE A 144 -8.32 15.03 -0.12
N ASN A 145 -9.37 14.38 0.37
CA ASN A 145 -10.48 13.97 -0.48
C ASN A 145 -11.20 15.16 -1.10
N LYS A 146 -11.36 16.28 -0.37
CA LYS A 146 -11.88 17.52 -0.96
C LYS A 146 -10.98 18.06 -2.08
N LYS A 147 -9.65 17.98 -1.93
CA LYS A 147 -8.70 18.37 -2.98
C LYS A 147 -8.75 17.44 -4.20
N ILE A 148 -8.97 16.14 -3.98
CA ILE A 148 -9.18 15.17 -5.07
C ILE A 148 -10.48 15.51 -5.82
N GLU A 149 -11.59 15.72 -5.10
CA GLU A 149 -12.89 16.09 -5.69
C GLU A 149 -12.84 17.40 -6.47
N ASN A 150 -12.08 18.38 -5.99
CA ASN A 150 -11.88 19.67 -6.66
C ASN A 150 -10.86 19.60 -7.83
N GLY A 151 -10.19 18.48 -8.05
CA GLY A 151 -9.15 18.33 -9.07
C GLY A 151 -7.81 19.00 -8.76
N GLU A 152 -7.57 19.38 -7.50
CA GLU A 152 -6.27 19.91 -7.05
C GLU A 152 -5.20 18.82 -6.88
N ILE A 153 -5.65 17.60 -6.57
CA ILE A 153 -4.84 16.37 -6.58
C ILE A 153 -5.32 15.57 -7.79
N VAL A 154 -4.41 15.25 -8.71
CA VAL A 154 -4.79 14.87 -10.07
C VAL A 154 -4.82 13.36 -10.26
N SER A 155 -3.90 12.65 -9.63
CA SER A 155 -3.60 11.25 -9.94
C SER A 155 -4.01 10.29 -8.84
N ILE A 156 -4.13 10.72 -7.59
CA ILE A 156 -4.73 9.92 -6.51
C ILE A 156 -6.25 9.89 -6.69
N ASP A 157 -6.83 8.70 -6.79
CA ASP A 157 -8.27 8.49 -7.00
C ASP A 157 -9.07 8.64 -5.70
N LYS A 158 -8.54 8.17 -4.57
CA LYS A 158 -9.17 8.32 -3.24
C LYS A 158 -8.17 8.16 -2.11
N ALA A 159 -8.37 8.89 -1.01
CA ALA A 159 -7.65 8.68 0.23
C ALA A 159 -8.52 7.98 1.28
N TYR A 160 -7.92 7.07 2.03
CA TYR A 160 -8.51 6.31 3.12
C TYR A 160 -7.71 6.51 4.41
N ASN A 161 -8.43 6.62 5.51
CA ASN A 161 -7.88 6.60 6.86
C ASN A 161 -8.02 5.18 7.41
N ILE A 162 -7.25 4.86 8.46
CA ILE A 162 -7.44 3.62 9.25
C ILE A 162 -8.93 3.35 9.56
N ASP A 163 -9.69 4.39 9.91
CA ASP A 163 -11.08 4.29 10.35
C ASP A 163 -12.06 3.86 9.25
N ASN A 164 -11.72 4.04 7.98
CA ASN A 164 -12.57 3.66 6.85
C ASN A 164 -11.87 2.73 5.85
N ILE A 165 -10.81 2.05 6.28
CA ILE A 165 -10.04 1.14 5.43
C ILE A 165 -10.85 -0.09 4.99
N ASP A 166 -11.95 -0.39 5.67
CA ASP A 166 -12.91 -1.43 5.27
C ASP A 166 -13.48 -1.17 3.87
N GLU A 167 -13.73 0.10 3.53
CA GLU A 167 -14.19 0.50 2.20
C GLU A 167 -13.16 0.12 1.13
N LEU A 168 -11.89 0.47 1.33
CA LEU A 168 -10.82 0.13 0.39
C LEU A 168 -10.69 -1.39 0.22
N VAL A 169 -10.72 -2.15 1.31
CA VAL A 169 -10.64 -3.61 1.25
C VAL A 169 -11.83 -4.20 0.50
N SER A 170 -13.03 -3.65 0.69
CA SER A 170 -14.22 -4.04 -0.06
C SER A 170 -14.09 -3.72 -1.54
N ASP A 171 -13.58 -2.53 -1.88
CA ASP A 171 -13.34 -2.10 -3.26
C ASP A 171 -12.33 -3.03 -3.95
N LEU A 172 -11.22 -3.34 -3.29
CA LEU A 172 -10.17 -4.21 -3.81
C LEU A 172 -10.67 -5.63 -4.14
N LYS A 173 -11.65 -6.14 -3.38
CA LYS A 173 -12.26 -7.47 -3.61
C LYS A 173 -13.14 -7.52 -4.86
N ASN A 174 -13.52 -6.37 -5.42
CA ASN A 174 -14.32 -6.32 -6.64
C ASN A 174 -13.46 -6.49 -7.90
N TYR A 175 -12.13 -6.47 -7.79
CA TYR A 175 -11.22 -6.66 -8.92
C TYR A 175 -10.69 -8.08 -8.97
N LYS A 176 -10.49 -8.58 -10.19
CA LYS A 176 -9.79 -9.83 -10.42
C LYS A 176 -8.28 -9.60 -10.36
N ILE A 177 -7.71 -9.92 -9.21
CA ILE A 177 -6.26 -9.83 -8.95
C ILE A 177 -5.54 -10.97 -9.68
N VAL A 178 -4.50 -10.62 -10.45
CA VAL A 178 -3.73 -11.55 -11.28
C VAL A 178 -2.23 -11.25 -11.19
N GLU A 179 -1.41 -12.25 -11.46
CA GLU A 179 0.03 -12.03 -11.67
C GLU A 179 0.27 -11.15 -12.91
N PRO A 180 1.28 -10.26 -12.90
CA PRO A 180 1.63 -9.46 -14.05
C PRO A 180 2.24 -10.32 -15.15
N GLU A 181 1.86 -10.06 -16.39
CA GLU A 181 2.42 -10.75 -17.55
C GLU A 181 3.90 -10.42 -17.75
N MET A 182 4.65 -11.38 -18.30
CA MET A 182 6.03 -11.15 -18.71
C MET A 182 6.07 -10.20 -19.90
N VAL A 183 6.67 -9.01 -19.73
CA VAL A 183 6.74 -8.02 -20.81
C VAL A 183 8.01 -8.22 -21.65
N ARG A 184 7.83 -8.42 -22.96
CA ARG A 184 8.92 -8.37 -23.95
C ARG A 184 9.24 -6.90 -24.27
N THR A 185 10.48 -6.49 -24.03
CA THR A 185 10.94 -5.11 -24.23
C THR A 185 11.12 -4.73 -25.70
N ILE A 186 11.39 -5.71 -26.57
CA ILE A 186 11.52 -5.52 -28.02
C ILE A 186 10.80 -6.68 -28.70
N SER A 187 9.90 -6.38 -29.63
CA SER A 187 9.26 -7.37 -30.50
C SER A 187 9.28 -6.87 -31.94
N GLY A 188 9.86 -7.64 -32.85
CA GLY A 188 9.97 -7.29 -34.26
C GLY A 188 10.95 -8.19 -35.00
N LYS A 189 11.06 -8.02 -36.30
CA LYS A 189 12.12 -8.66 -37.10
C LYS A 189 13.44 -7.93 -36.81
N GLU A 190 14.36 -8.61 -36.15
CA GLU A 190 15.73 -8.15 -36.00
C GLU A 190 16.38 -8.12 -37.40
N ILE A 191 16.94 -6.97 -37.76
CA ILE A 191 17.76 -6.81 -38.96
C ILE A 191 19.20 -6.76 -38.47
N THR A 192 19.94 -7.84 -38.73
CA THR A 192 21.37 -7.98 -38.46
C THR A 192 22.11 -8.34 -39.73
#